data_AF-A0A1J9QZ30-F1
#
_entry.id   AF-A0A1J9QZ30-F1
#
_cell.length_a   1.000
_cell.length_b   1.000
_cell.length_c   1.000
_cell.angle_alpha   90.00
_cell.angle_beta   90.00
_cell.angle_gamma   90.00
#
_symmetry.space_group_name_H-M   'P 1'
#
loop_
_entity.id
_entity.type
_entity.pdbx_description
1 polymer ?
#
loop_
_entity_poly.entity_id
_entity_poly.type
_entity_poly.pdbx_seq_one_letter_code
_entity_poly.pdbx_strand_id
1 'polypeptide(L)'
;MANPLLPTDERLVLSTGARDSAIADAPSSLALLGNRVDKLLCKPHLLSYKKELVVTGGWHFSTDTMEALQSMYSQMDLEDAVDTEADEPMRSGDLTRARSQSSAAQKATPEKHDIEWSLAINLIKSILAKIEGLNSLEWETDLPFFKDIWAVIPENIENLSINVFVPDPQDRHEYAPHPEYFTKDDLTYLKNFKNLKRLRVYNMPESFQSVIWETVWKNANLDTLELGMRYNPITRDPDNGNNPMPAIDHSWKYNPEREMAQKYRGYEGSGNLHHTHGYGEYLDGVAISKARNVAMESMGLSMDDLKAMPLTTLRLDGFVVDDTSFAKYFDGLQKIVFTHKCVDAGLVLPKSLQGKTVIYKRESSVSELVVGSEIEVEAEVMGKASA
;
A
#
# COMPACT_ATOMS: atom_id res chain seq x y z
N MET A 1 -33.58 -24.86 -27.03
CA MET A 1 -32.49 -23.90 -27.31
C MET A 1 -31.72 -23.74 -26.01
N ALA A 2 -30.53 -24.33 -25.92
CA ALA A 2 -29.69 -24.19 -24.74
C ALA A 2 -28.99 -22.82 -24.80
N ASN A 3 -29.23 -21.99 -23.80
CA ASN A 3 -28.47 -20.75 -23.62
C ASN A 3 -27.01 -21.15 -23.36
N PRO A 4 -26.03 -20.67 -24.14
CA PRO A 4 -24.64 -20.92 -23.84
C PRO A 4 -24.33 -20.18 -22.54
N LEU A 5 -24.03 -20.95 -21.48
CA LEU A 5 -23.46 -20.43 -20.24
C LEU A 5 -22.15 -19.71 -20.59
N LEU A 6 -22.22 -18.38 -20.69
CA LEU A 6 -21.04 -17.54 -20.87
C LEU A 6 -20.14 -17.73 -19.64
N PRO A 7 -18.83 -17.95 -19.80
CA PRO A 7 -17.91 -18.09 -18.69
C PRO A 7 -17.96 -16.82 -17.82
N THR A 8 -18.41 -17.02 -16.59
CA THR A 8 -18.62 -16.07 -15.50
C THR A 8 -17.29 -15.72 -14.82
N ASP A 9 -16.31 -15.27 -15.59
CA ASP A 9 -15.10 -14.73 -14.97
C ASP A 9 -15.46 -13.37 -14.37
N GLU A 10 -15.65 -13.28 -13.06
CA GLU A 10 -15.95 -12.01 -12.38
C GLU A 10 -14.73 -11.09 -12.32
N ARG A 11 -13.53 -11.61 -12.64
CA ARG A 11 -12.28 -10.87 -12.58
C ARG A 11 -11.97 -10.19 -13.91
N LEU A 12 -11.54 -8.94 -13.84
CA LEU A 12 -11.02 -8.17 -14.95
C LEU A 12 -9.56 -7.84 -14.68
N VAL A 13 -8.68 -8.21 -15.60
CA VAL A 13 -7.27 -7.84 -15.54
C VAL A 13 -6.99 -6.77 -16.60
N LEU A 14 -6.44 -5.65 -16.14
CA LEU A 14 -5.86 -4.59 -16.96
C LEU A 14 -4.34 -4.69 -16.86
N SER A 15 -3.71 -5.11 -17.94
CA SER A 15 -2.25 -5.18 -18.01
C SER A 15 -1.69 -3.83 -18.46
N THR A 16 -0.71 -3.30 -17.71
CA THR A 16 0.06 -2.09 -18.07
C THR A 16 1.31 -2.43 -18.88
N GLY A 17 1.72 -3.69 -18.98
CA GLY A 17 2.92 -4.11 -19.70
C GLY A 17 3.65 -5.25 -18.99
N ALA A 18 4.74 -5.74 -19.57
CA ALA A 18 5.62 -6.69 -18.89
C ALA A 18 6.51 -5.93 -17.89
N ARG A 19 6.83 -6.52 -16.73
CA ARG A 19 7.73 -5.88 -15.74
C ARG A 19 9.20 -5.91 -16.17
N ASP A 20 9.60 -6.97 -16.88
CA ASP A 20 11.01 -7.27 -17.19
C ASP A 20 11.36 -7.15 -18.68
N SER A 21 10.52 -6.53 -19.52
CA SER A 21 10.87 -6.40 -20.94
C SER A 21 12.01 -5.42 -21.15
N ALA A 22 12.98 -5.80 -21.99
CA ALA A 22 14.02 -4.89 -22.45
C ALA A 22 13.36 -3.68 -23.15
N ILE A 23 13.72 -2.48 -22.70
CA ILE A 23 13.07 -1.19 -23.03
C ILE A 23 12.98 -0.94 -24.54
N ALA A 24 13.86 -1.52 -25.34
CA ALA A 24 14.02 -1.18 -26.76
C ALA A 24 12.85 -1.59 -27.66
N ASP A 25 12.06 -2.62 -27.32
CA ASP A 25 11.03 -3.18 -28.21
C ASP A 25 9.63 -3.27 -27.56
N ALA A 26 9.46 -2.81 -26.32
CA ALA A 26 8.19 -2.95 -25.63
C ALA A 26 7.20 -1.83 -26.04
N PRO A 27 5.95 -2.14 -26.40
CA PRO A 27 4.95 -1.13 -26.72
C PRO A 27 4.64 -0.27 -25.49
N SER A 28 4.33 1.02 -25.72
CA SER A 28 3.90 1.98 -24.69
C SER A 28 2.85 1.38 -23.76
N SER A 29 3.07 1.46 -22.45
CA SER A 29 2.09 1.07 -21.45
C SER A 29 0.77 1.82 -21.60
N LEU A 30 0.84 3.13 -21.86
CA LEU A 30 -0.35 3.94 -22.11
C LEU A 30 -1.10 3.49 -23.37
N ALA A 31 -0.39 3.18 -24.47
CA ALA A 31 -1.04 2.71 -25.69
C ALA A 31 -1.68 1.32 -25.51
N LEU A 32 -1.02 0.40 -24.81
CA LEU A 32 -1.58 -0.91 -24.46
C LEU A 32 -2.86 -0.76 -23.64
N LEU A 33 -2.80 0.06 -22.59
CA LEU A 33 -3.91 0.34 -21.70
C LEU A 33 -5.08 1.01 -22.44
N GLY A 34 -4.81 2.06 -23.22
CA GLY A 34 -5.81 2.77 -24.03
C GLY A 34 -6.54 1.83 -24.99
N ASN A 35 -5.80 1.05 -25.77
CA ASN A 35 -6.39 0.06 -26.68
C ASN A 35 -7.27 -0.98 -25.95
N ARG A 36 -6.89 -1.36 -24.73
CA ARG A 36 -7.67 -2.30 -23.91
C ARG A 36 -8.93 -1.65 -23.36
N VAL A 37 -8.82 -0.43 -22.84
CA VAL A 37 -9.93 0.34 -22.28
C VAL A 37 -10.96 0.64 -23.37
N ASP A 38 -10.55 1.10 -24.55
CA ASP A 38 -11.45 1.37 -25.68
C ASP A 38 -12.25 0.13 -26.07
N LYS A 39 -11.59 -1.04 -26.16
CA LYS A 39 -12.27 -2.31 -26.46
C LYS A 39 -13.32 -2.67 -25.41
N LEU A 40 -13.06 -2.40 -24.14
CA LEU A 40 -14.00 -2.66 -23.04
C LEU A 40 -15.16 -1.66 -23.04
N LEU A 41 -14.88 -0.38 -23.27
CA LEU A 41 -15.89 0.68 -23.35
C LEU A 41 -16.81 0.51 -24.56
N CYS A 42 -16.32 0.01 -25.70
CA CYS A 42 -17.16 -0.37 -26.84
C CYS A 42 -18.07 -1.58 -26.57
N LYS A 43 -17.82 -2.34 -25.50
CA LYS A 43 -18.62 -3.52 -25.12
C LYS A 43 -19.00 -3.47 -23.62
N PRO A 44 -19.86 -2.53 -23.20
CA PRO A 44 -20.18 -2.32 -21.77
C PRO A 44 -20.75 -3.56 -21.06
N HIS A 45 -21.44 -4.42 -21.79
CA HIS A 45 -21.95 -5.71 -21.27
C HIS A 45 -20.84 -6.66 -20.79
N LEU A 46 -19.58 -6.42 -21.17
CA LEU A 46 -18.42 -7.17 -20.65
C LEU A 46 -17.99 -6.72 -19.25
N LEU A 47 -18.42 -5.54 -18.80
CA LEU A 47 -18.11 -4.97 -17.50
C LEU A 47 -19.23 -5.21 -16.48
N SER A 48 -20.48 -5.39 -16.93
CA SER A 48 -21.66 -5.49 -16.04
C SER A 48 -21.65 -6.68 -15.08
N TYR A 49 -20.89 -7.74 -15.38
CA TYR A 49 -20.74 -8.91 -14.51
C TYR A 49 -19.40 -8.97 -13.79
N LYS A 50 -18.53 -7.98 -14.00
CA LYS A 50 -17.23 -7.93 -13.31
C LYS A 50 -17.45 -7.44 -11.89
N LYS A 51 -16.69 -8.01 -10.96
CA LYS A 51 -16.69 -7.67 -9.54
C LYS A 51 -15.29 -7.39 -9.01
N GLU A 52 -14.28 -7.94 -9.67
CA GLU A 52 -12.89 -7.78 -9.28
C GLU A 52 -12.11 -7.07 -10.40
N LEU A 53 -11.32 -6.06 -10.03
CA LEU A 53 -10.38 -5.41 -10.94
C LEU A 53 -8.95 -5.61 -10.46
N VAL A 54 -8.08 -6.05 -11.36
CA VAL A 54 -6.64 -6.14 -11.13
C VAL A 54 -5.93 -5.30 -12.17
N VAL A 55 -5.20 -4.29 -11.72
CA VAL A 55 -4.29 -3.52 -12.55
C VAL A 55 -2.89 -4.07 -12.31
N THR A 56 -2.24 -4.60 -13.35
CA THR A 56 -0.96 -5.30 -13.16
C THR A 56 0.03 -5.10 -14.30
N GLY A 57 1.31 -5.21 -14.01
CA GLY A 57 2.36 -5.15 -15.02
C GLY A 57 3.44 -4.12 -14.73
N GLY A 58 4.37 -3.99 -15.66
CA GLY A 58 5.38 -2.93 -15.66
C GLY A 58 4.88 -1.69 -16.37
N TRP A 59 5.41 -0.53 -15.98
CA TRP A 59 5.13 0.74 -16.64
C TRP A 59 6.31 1.15 -17.52
N HIS A 60 6.04 1.34 -18.81
CA HIS A 60 7.02 1.59 -19.85
C HIS A 60 6.61 2.83 -20.63
N PHE A 61 7.39 3.87 -20.44
CA PHE A 61 7.27 5.12 -21.18
C PHE A 61 7.77 4.92 -22.61
N SER A 62 6.97 5.37 -23.57
CA SER A 62 7.36 5.36 -24.98
C SER A 62 7.86 6.73 -25.39
N THR A 63 9.03 6.77 -26.02
CA THR A 63 9.57 7.99 -26.64
C THR A 63 8.60 8.56 -27.68
N ASP A 64 8.00 7.70 -28.49
CA ASP A 64 7.09 8.11 -29.58
C ASP A 64 5.78 8.68 -29.03
N THR A 65 5.27 8.12 -27.94
CA THR A 65 4.08 8.63 -27.25
C THR A 65 4.37 9.98 -26.62
N MET A 66 5.55 10.16 -26.05
CA MET A 66 5.96 11.44 -25.49
C MET A 66 6.18 12.52 -26.55
N GLU A 67 6.73 12.18 -27.72
CA GLU A 67 6.86 13.09 -28.86
C GLU A 67 5.49 13.48 -29.44
N ALA A 68 4.55 12.53 -29.53
CA ALA A 68 3.18 12.80 -29.96
C ALA A 68 2.43 13.70 -28.97
N LEU A 69 2.52 13.42 -27.66
CA LEU A 69 1.98 14.29 -26.62
C LEU A 69 2.63 15.68 -26.69
N GLN A 70 3.94 15.76 -26.89
CA GLN A 70 4.65 17.03 -27.06
C GLN A 70 4.15 17.81 -28.29
N SER A 71 3.88 17.15 -29.42
CA SER A 71 3.29 17.80 -30.59
C SER A 71 1.85 18.28 -30.35
N MET A 72 1.07 17.56 -29.54
CA MET A 72 -0.30 17.94 -29.21
C MET A 72 -0.36 19.11 -28.22
N TYR A 73 0.49 19.10 -27.19
CA TYR A 73 0.49 20.13 -26.14
C TYR A 73 1.30 21.37 -26.50
N SER A 74 2.31 21.28 -27.37
CA SER A 74 2.94 22.49 -27.94
C SER A 74 1.99 23.28 -28.85
N GLN A 75 0.85 22.70 -29.22
CA GLN A 75 -0.23 23.37 -29.97
C GLN A 75 -1.35 23.90 -29.07
N MET A 76 -1.41 23.50 -27.79
CA MET A 76 -2.29 24.11 -26.80
C MET A 76 -1.52 25.26 -26.13
N ASP A 77 -1.84 26.50 -26.46
CA ASP A 77 -1.32 27.67 -25.75
C ASP A 77 -1.63 27.51 -24.25
N LEU A 78 -0.59 27.23 -23.46
CA LEU A 78 -0.64 27.02 -22.01
C LEU A 78 -1.02 28.28 -21.23
N GLU A 79 -1.21 29.41 -21.92
CA GLU A 79 -1.72 30.65 -21.32
C GLU A 79 -3.25 30.61 -21.08
N ASP A 80 -4.02 29.81 -21.83
CA ASP A 80 -5.49 29.78 -21.72
C ASP A 80 -6.03 28.71 -20.75
N ALA A 81 -5.20 27.76 -20.29
CA ALA A 81 -5.63 26.63 -19.44
C ALA A 81 -5.42 26.85 -17.93
N VAL A 82 -4.83 27.98 -17.53
CA VAL A 82 -4.76 28.39 -16.13
C VAL A 82 -5.90 29.37 -15.88
N ASP A 83 -6.96 28.88 -15.26
CA ASP A 83 -8.05 29.69 -14.74
C ASP A 83 -7.45 30.62 -13.66
N THR A 84 -7.03 31.82 -14.07
CA THR A 84 -6.65 32.86 -13.12
C THR A 84 -7.94 33.37 -12.49
N GLU A 85 -8.26 32.85 -11.31
CA GLU A 85 -9.32 33.41 -10.47
C GLU A 85 -9.14 34.93 -10.38
N ALA A 86 -10.25 35.63 -10.61
CA ALA A 86 -10.38 37.07 -10.79
C ALA A 86 -9.45 37.92 -9.92
N ASP A 87 -8.62 38.73 -10.59
CA ASP A 87 -7.86 39.83 -9.99
C ASP A 87 -8.80 40.80 -9.25
N GLU A 88 -8.71 40.82 -7.91
CA GLU A 88 -9.09 42.01 -7.17
C GLU A 88 -8.11 43.15 -7.48
N PRO A 89 -8.57 44.40 -7.70
CA PRO A 89 -7.68 45.51 -8.02
C PRO A 89 -6.83 45.89 -6.79
N MET A 90 -5.59 45.40 -6.75
CA MET A 90 -4.63 45.70 -5.70
C MET A 90 -4.12 47.16 -5.78
N ARG A 91 -4.18 47.86 -4.65
CA ARG A 91 -3.72 49.25 -4.46
C ARG A 91 -2.23 49.41 -4.78
N SER A 92 -1.88 50.58 -5.35
CA SER A 92 -0.55 50.93 -5.89
C SER A 92 0.55 51.15 -4.83
N GLY A 93 0.84 50.12 -4.02
CA GLY A 93 1.80 50.22 -2.91
C GLY A 93 3.03 49.31 -2.97
N ASP A 94 3.03 48.21 -3.73
CA ASP A 94 4.01 47.13 -3.53
C ASP A 94 4.68 46.61 -4.82
N LEU A 95 5.33 47.50 -5.58
CA LEU A 95 6.08 47.13 -6.80
C LEU A 95 7.39 46.35 -6.55
N THR A 96 7.85 46.24 -5.31
CA THR A 96 9.08 45.49 -4.95
C THR A 96 8.83 44.07 -4.48
N ARG A 97 7.59 43.65 -4.19
CA ARG A 97 7.26 42.27 -3.80
C ARG A 97 6.88 41.38 -5.00
N ALA A 98 6.41 41.98 -6.09
CA ALA A 98 5.96 41.27 -7.29
C ALA A 98 7.08 40.53 -8.04
N ARG A 99 8.33 41.04 -8.00
CA ARG A 99 9.47 40.38 -8.68
C ARG A 99 9.99 39.12 -7.97
N SER A 100 9.67 38.96 -6.68
CA SER A 100 10.07 37.76 -5.91
C SER A 100 9.01 36.66 -5.98
N GLN A 101 7.79 36.98 -6.41
CA GLN A 101 6.69 36.02 -6.59
C GLN A 101 6.55 35.55 -8.04
N SER A 102 7.07 36.29 -9.03
CA SER A 102 7.12 35.83 -10.42
C SER A 102 8.02 34.60 -10.62
N SER A 103 8.99 34.35 -9.73
CA SER A 103 9.78 33.11 -9.73
C SER A 103 9.08 31.92 -9.05
N ALA A 104 8.07 32.18 -8.19
CA ALA A 104 7.28 31.14 -7.53
C ALA A 104 6.00 30.79 -8.33
N ALA A 105 5.58 31.68 -9.23
CA ALA A 105 4.44 31.50 -10.13
C ALA A 105 4.82 30.90 -11.49
N GLN A 106 6.10 30.61 -11.74
CA GLN A 106 6.47 29.54 -12.67
C GLN A 106 6.12 28.21 -12.02
N LYS A 107 4.81 27.93 -11.89
CA LYS A 107 4.30 26.58 -11.62
C LYS A 107 4.97 25.68 -12.65
N ALA A 108 5.82 24.77 -12.17
CA ALA A 108 6.56 23.84 -12.99
C ALA A 108 5.61 23.24 -14.02
N THR A 109 5.96 23.36 -15.30
CA THR A 109 5.31 22.56 -16.34
C THR A 109 5.34 21.12 -15.87
N PRO A 110 4.20 20.42 -15.78
CA PRO A 110 4.15 19.04 -15.31
C PRO A 110 5.18 18.22 -16.06
N GLU A 111 5.93 17.39 -15.35
CA GLU A 111 6.91 16.57 -16.03
C GLU A 111 6.20 15.65 -17.01
N LYS A 112 6.90 15.30 -18.08
CA LYS A 112 6.38 14.47 -19.17
C LYS A 112 5.68 13.19 -18.67
N HIS A 113 6.24 12.59 -17.63
CA HIS A 113 5.71 11.36 -17.01
C HIS A 113 4.42 11.59 -16.22
N ASP A 114 4.26 12.76 -15.58
CA ASP A 114 3.06 13.10 -14.81
C ASP A 114 1.82 13.16 -15.71
N ILE A 115 1.99 13.65 -16.95
CA ILE A 115 0.93 13.69 -17.95
C ILE A 115 0.57 12.25 -18.38
N GLU A 116 1.55 11.42 -18.71
CA GLU A 116 1.30 10.04 -19.15
C GLU A 116 0.60 9.22 -18.06
N TRP A 117 1.06 9.35 -16.80
CA TRP A 117 0.42 8.74 -15.64
C TRP A 117 -1.00 9.26 -15.43
N SER A 118 -1.22 10.58 -15.48
CA SER A 118 -2.55 11.17 -15.32
C SER A 118 -3.54 10.66 -16.37
N LEU A 119 -3.10 10.51 -17.63
CA LEU A 119 -3.91 9.91 -18.70
C LEU A 119 -4.24 8.45 -18.40
N ALA A 120 -3.25 7.66 -17.96
CA ALA A 120 -3.45 6.26 -17.59
C ALA A 120 -4.45 6.09 -16.45
N ILE A 121 -4.32 6.92 -15.41
CA ILE A 121 -5.22 6.96 -14.26
C ILE A 121 -6.64 7.30 -14.71
N ASN A 122 -6.82 8.29 -15.59
CA ASN A 122 -8.14 8.64 -16.13
C ASN A 122 -8.77 7.49 -16.94
N LEU A 123 -7.97 6.77 -17.73
CA LEU A 123 -8.43 5.57 -18.44
C LEU A 123 -8.91 4.49 -17.46
N ILE A 124 -8.16 4.22 -16.38
CA ILE A 124 -8.56 3.23 -15.37
C ILE A 124 -9.81 3.69 -14.60
N LYS A 125 -9.90 4.98 -14.22
CA LYS A 125 -11.09 5.57 -13.59
C LYS A 125 -12.34 5.35 -14.44
N SER A 126 -12.22 5.49 -15.76
CA SER A 126 -13.33 5.28 -16.69
C SER A 126 -13.86 3.85 -16.68
N ILE A 127 -12.99 2.85 -16.47
CA ILE A 127 -13.38 1.44 -16.32
C ILE A 127 -13.97 1.19 -14.93
N LEU A 128 -13.30 1.65 -13.86
CA LEU A 128 -13.77 1.50 -12.48
C LEU A 128 -15.21 2.02 -12.31
N ALA A 129 -15.50 3.21 -12.87
CA ALA A 129 -16.83 3.82 -12.82
C ALA A 129 -17.93 3.03 -13.56
N LYS A 130 -17.57 2.01 -14.37
CA LYS A 130 -18.50 1.16 -15.12
C LYS A 130 -18.67 -0.24 -14.50
N ILE A 131 -17.87 -0.60 -13.51
CA ILE A 131 -17.99 -1.90 -12.82
C ILE A 131 -18.99 -1.75 -11.67
N GLU A 132 -20.23 -2.17 -11.91
CA GLU A 132 -21.28 -2.12 -10.89
C GLU A 132 -21.03 -3.16 -9.79
N GLY A 133 -20.95 -2.72 -8.54
CA GLY A 133 -20.75 -3.59 -7.38
C GLY A 133 -19.35 -4.20 -7.32
N LEU A 134 -18.32 -3.46 -7.70
CA LEU A 134 -16.91 -3.82 -7.49
C LEU A 134 -16.69 -4.21 -6.01
N ASN A 135 -16.16 -5.40 -5.77
CA ASN A 135 -15.88 -5.94 -4.43
C ASN A 135 -14.38 -6.09 -4.14
N SER A 136 -13.53 -6.07 -5.17
CA SER A 136 -12.09 -6.28 -5.08
C SER A 136 -11.32 -5.36 -6.04
N LEU A 137 -10.30 -4.69 -5.53
CA LEU A 137 -9.34 -3.92 -6.32
C LEU A 137 -7.91 -4.30 -5.92
N GLU A 138 -7.13 -4.75 -6.90
CA GLU A 138 -5.70 -5.05 -6.74
C GLU A 138 -4.87 -4.14 -7.65
N TRP A 139 -4.01 -3.33 -7.04
CA TRP A 139 -3.09 -2.44 -7.73
C TRP A 139 -1.67 -3.02 -7.68
N GLU A 140 -1.37 -3.89 -8.64
CA GLU A 140 -0.14 -4.67 -8.75
C GLU A 140 0.69 -4.24 -9.97
N THR A 141 0.89 -2.93 -10.13
CA THR A 141 1.54 -2.33 -11.29
C THR A 141 2.63 -1.35 -10.88
N ASP A 142 3.58 -1.11 -11.77
CA ASP A 142 4.54 0.00 -11.67
C ASP A 142 3.92 1.34 -12.14
N LEU A 143 2.59 1.43 -12.16
CA LEU A 143 1.90 2.72 -12.31
C LEU A 143 1.64 3.21 -10.89
N PRO A 144 2.07 4.43 -10.50
CA PRO A 144 1.82 4.90 -9.15
C PRO A 144 0.32 4.91 -8.82
N PHE A 145 -0.04 4.65 -7.57
CA PHE A 145 -1.42 4.77 -7.13
C PHE A 145 -1.74 6.25 -6.84
N PHE A 146 -2.64 6.86 -7.60
CA PHE A 146 -3.02 8.26 -7.45
C PHE A 146 -4.23 8.42 -6.54
N LYS A 147 -4.24 9.47 -5.70
CA LYS A 147 -5.36 9.80 -4.80
C LYS A 147 -6.70 9.94 -5.52
N ASP A 148 -6.66 10.34 -6.79
CA ASP A 148 -7.81 10.46 -7.68
C ASP A 148 -8.59 9.15 -7.89
N ILE A 149 -7.93 8.00 -7.70
CA ILE A 149 -8.57 6.69 -7.76
C ILE A 149 -9.55 6.51 -6.60
N TRP A 150 -9.31 7.12 -5.43
CA TRP A 150 -10.19 6.99 -4.26
C TRP A 150 -11.64 7.38 -4.57
N ALA A 151 -11.84 8.39 -5.40
CA ALA A 151 -13.17 8.89 -5.75
C ALA A 151 -14.05 7.91 -6.54
N VAL A 152 -13.46 6.85 -7.11
CA VAL A 152 -14.16 5.84 -7.91
C VAL A 152 -14.16 4.44 -7.28
N ILE A 153 -13.50 4.27 -6.13
CA ILE A 153 -13.59 3.03 -5.35
C ILE A 153 -14.86 3.08 -4.52
N PRO A 154 -15.76 2.09 -4.61
CA PRO A 154 -16.98 2.11 -3.83
C PRO A 154 -16.71 1.84 -2.35
N GLU A 155 -17.44 2.52 -1.47
CA GLU A 155 -17.26 2.41 -0.01
C GLU A 155 -17.52 1.01 0.57
N ASN A 156 -18.25 0.17 -0.17
CA ASN A 156 -18.57 -1.21 0.19
C ASN A 156 -17.57 -2.25 -0.36
N ILE A 157 -16.43 -1.81 -0.87
CA ILE A 157 -15.36 -2.72 -1.30
C ILE A 157 -14.92 -3.63 -0.14
N GLU A 158 -14.66 -4.91 -0.44
CA GLU A 158 -14.28 -5.90 0.56
C GLU A 158 -12.78 -6.22 0.53
N ASN A 159 -12.16 -6.14 -0.64
CA ASN A 159 -10.74 -6.48 -0.81
C ASN A 159 -10.01 -5.32 -1.49
N LEU A 160 -8.95 -4.85 -0.86
CA LEU A 160 -8.14 -3.75 -1.38
C LEU A 160 -6.65 -4.08 -1.24
N SER A 161 -5.93 -4.13 -2.35
CA SER A 161 -4.46 -4.25 -2.41
C SER A 161 -3.90 -3.05 -3.12
N ILE A 162 -3.04 -2.28 -2.44
CA ILE A 162 -2.43 -1.07 -2.99
C ILE A 162 -0.90 -1.09 -2.86
N ASN A 163 -0.24 -0.79 -3.99
CA ASN A 163 1.16 -0.41 -4.04
C ASN A 163 1.28 1.09 -3.79
N VAL A 164 1.82 1.51 -2.65
CA VAL A 164 1.92 2.95 -2.32
C VAL A 164 3.21 3.60 -2.82
N PHE A 165 4.11 2.83 -3.43
CA PHE A 165 5.35 3.38 -3.97
C PHE A 165 5.78 2.66 -5.25
N VAL A 166 6.08 3.46 -6.26
CA VAL A 166 6.75 3.02 -7.49
C VAL A 166 7.98 3.90 -7.69
N PRO A 167 9.19 3.34 -7.87
CA PRO A 167 10.38 4.15 -8.11
C PRO A 167 10.29 4.92 -9.42
N ASP A 168 10.84 6.14 -9.41
CA ASP A 168 11.00 6.93 -10.62
C ASP A 168 11.92 6.21 -11.62
N PRO A 169 11.51 6.00 -12.89
CA PRO A 169 12.32 5.34 -13.90
C PRO A 169 13.56 6.14 -14.32
N GLN A 170 13.54 7.47 -14.23
CA GLN A 170 14.63 8.36 -14.60
C GLN A 170 15.63 8.55 -13.47
N ASP A 171 15.18 8.45 -12.22
CA ASP A 171 15.99 8.73 -11.04
C ASP A 171 16.48 7.47 -10.31
N ARG A 172 17.07 6.54 -11.07
CA ARG A 172 17.65 5.30 -10.51
C ARG A 172 18.86 5.55 -9.59
N HIS A 173 19.27 6.82 -9.41
CA HIS A 173 20.46 7.19 -8.66
C HIS A 173 20.24 8.19 -7.52
N GLU A 174 19.04 8.75 -7.32
CA GLU A 174 18.77 9.59 -6.15
C GLU A 174 17.66 9.01 -5.27
N TYR A 175 17.94 8.97 -3.97
CA TYR A 175 17.02 8.60 -2.89
C TYR A 175 15.91 9.65 -2.69
N ALA A 176 15.71 10.55 -3.66
CA ALA A 176 14.79 11.66 -3.56
C ALA A 176 13.39 11.19 -3.97
N PRO A 177 12.42 11.29 -3.06
CA PRO A 177 11.05 11.07 -3.45
C PRO A 177 10.63 12.16 -4.47
N HIS A 178 10.39 11.85 -5.75
CA HIS A 178 9.48 12.55 -6.68
C HIS A 178 8.38 13.30 -5.90
N PRO A 179 8.26 14.62 -6.09
CA PRO A 179 7.51 15.50 -5.20
C PRO A 179 6.00 15.19 -5.05
N GLU A 180 5.44 14.26 -5.84
CA GLU A 180 4.04 13.81 -5.76
C GLU A 180 3.85 12.41 -5.15
N TYR A 181 4.86 11.83 -4.50
CA TYR A 181 4.71 10.52 -3.86
C TYR A 181 3.49 10.44 -2.94
N PHE A 182 2.75 9.34 -3.07
CA PHE A 182 1.60 9.01 -2.24
C PHE A 182 1.93 9.20 -0.76
N THR A 183 1.29 10.19 -0.16
CA THR A 183 1.57 10.62 1.21
C THR A 183 0.70 9.88 2.22
N LYS A 184 1.03 10.05 3.51
CA LYS A 184 0.16 9.61 4.59
C LYS A 184 -1.24 10.22 4.52
N ASP A 185 -1.35 11.46 4.06
CA ASP A 185 -2.63 12.16 3.90
C ASP A 185 -3.47 11.51 2.79
N ASP A 186 -2.84 11.07 1.71
CA ASP A 186 -3.54 10.35 0.62
C ASP A 186 -4.09 9.00 1.10
N LEU A 187 -3.44 8.35 2.07
CA LEU A 187 -3.94 7.09 2.65
C LEU A 187 -5.13 7.29 3.59
N THR A 188 -5.37 8.52 4.08
CA THR A 188 -6.43 8.77 5.07
C THR A 188 -7.82 8.37 4.60
N TYR A 189 -8.03 8.29 3.28
CA TYR A 189 -9.27 7.81 2.67
C TYR A 189 -9.63 6.38 3.10
N LEU A 190 -8.64 5.53 3.44
CA LEU A 190 -8.89 4.16 3.92
C LEU A 190 -9.87 4.12 5.10
N LYS A 191 -9.87 5.15 5.94
CA LYS A 191 -10.71 5.24 7.16
C LYS A 191 -12.20 5.34 6.86
N ASN A 192 -12.57 5.65 5.62
CA ASN A 192 -13.95 5.76 5.16
C ASN A 192 -14.58 4.40 4.90
N PHE A 193 -13.79 3.39 4.54
CA PHE A 193 -14.30 2.04 4.29
C PHE A 193 -14.77 1.37 5.58
N LYS A 194 -15.89 0.64 5.50
CA LYS A 194 -16.54 -0.07 6.62
C LYS A 194 -16.78 -1.56 6.38
N ASN A 195 -16.51 -2.03 5.17
CA ASN A 195 -16.81 -3.40 4.74
C ASN A 195 -15.56 -4.19 4.29
N LEU A 196 -14.36 -3.66 4.54
CA LEU A 196 -13.12 -4.36 4.21
C LEU A 196 -13.05 -5.68 4.97
N LYS A 197 -12.76 -6.74 4.23
CA LYS A 197 -12.38 -8.07 4.72
C LYS A 197 -10.88 -8.28 4.61
N ARG A 198 -10.27 -7.77 3.54
CA ARG A 198 -8.83 -7.88 3.29
C ARG A 198 -8.24 -6.53 2.89
N LEU A 199 -7.13 -6.19 3.53
CA LEU A 199 -6.36 -5.00 3.21
C LEU A 199 -4.88 -5.38 3.04
N ARG A 200 -4.31 -5.05 1.88
CA ARG A 200 -2.88 -5.14 1.60
C ARG A 200 -2.33 -3.76 1.24
N VAL A 201 -1.31 -3.31 1.97
CA VAL A 201 -0.59 -2.06 1.72
C VAL A 201 0.90 -2.37 1.71
N TYR A 202 1.56 -2.18 0.57
CA TYR A 202 2.95 -2.60 0.39
C TYR A 202 3.82 -1.58 -0.34
N ASN A 203 5.14 -1.80 -0.25
CA ASN A 203 6.18 -0.83 -0.60
C ASN A 203 6.05 0.49 0.18
N MET A 204 5.64 0.43 1.45
CA MET A 204 5.51 1.60 2.29
C MET A 204 6.91 2.24 2.53
N PRO A 205 7.17 3.49 2.09
CA PRO A 205 8.45 4.15 2.32
C PRO A 205 8.58 4.70 3.75
N GLU A 206 7.44 4.92 4.41
CA GLU A 206 7.32 5.39 5.79
C GLU A 206 6.19 4.65 6.53
N SER A 207 6.10 4.86 7.84
CA SER A 207 5.04 4.26 8.67
C SER A 207 3.67 4.87 8.38
N PHE A 208 2.73 4.01 7.97
CA PHE A 208 1.32 4.35 7.82
C PHE A 208 0.42 3.78 8.93
N GLN A 209 1.02 3.22 9.98
CA GLN A 209 0.30 2.46 11.01
C GLN A 209 -0.88 3.21 11.64
N SER A 210 -0.78 4.52 11.88
CA SER A 210 -1.89 5.26 12.48
C SER A 210 -3.16 5.23 11.64
N VAL A 211 -3.03 5.29 10.30
CA VAL A 211 -4.16 5.25 9.36
C VAL A 211 -4.65 3.81 9.18
N ILE A 212 -3.71 2.87 9.03
CA ILE A 212 -4.01 1.45 8.81
C ILE A 212 -4.74 0.87 10.03
N TRP A 213 -4.22 1.06 11.24
CA TRP A 213 -4.86 0.51 12.44
C TRP A 213 -6.23 1.13 12.71
N GLU A 214 -6.42 2.43 12.43
CA GLU A 214 -7.74 3.06 12.57
C GLU A 214 -8.73 2.43 11.59
N THR A 215 -8.28 2.13 10.37
CA THR A 215 -9.06 1.41 9.36
C THR A 215 -9.41 0.01 9.84
N VAL A 216 -8.47 -0.74 10.41
CA VAL A 216 -8.72 -2.08 10.99
C VAL A 216 -9.80 -2.03 12.06
N TRP A 217 -9.70 -1.11 13.03
CA TRP A 217 -10.72 -0.97 14.08
C TRP A 217 -12.10 -0.58 13.57
N LYS A 218 -12.16 0.16 12.45
CA LYS A 218 -13.41 0.59 11.81
C LYS A 218 -14.09 -0.49 10.97
N ASN A 219 -13.41 -1.60 10.67
CA ASN A 219 -13.91 -2.66 9.81
C ASN A 219 -14.02 -3.98 10.60
N ALA A 220 -15.20 -4.25 11.15
CA ALA A 220 -15.44 -5.42 12.01
C ALA A 220 -15.24 -6.78 11.31
N ASN A 221 -15.29 -6.81 9.98
CA ASN A 221 -15.10 -8.02 9.18
C ASN A 221 -13.70 -8.14 8.57
N LEU A 222 -12.77 -7.22 8.90
CA LEU A 222 -11.41 -7.23 8.35
C LEU A 222 -10.62 -8.36 9.01
N ASP A 223 -10.52 -9.48 8.31
CA ASP A 223 -9.92 -10.72 8.82
C ASP A 223 -8.43 -10.85 8.45
N THR A 224 -8.00 -10.22 7.35
CA THR A 224 -6.65 -10.36 6.79
C THR A 224 -6.02 -8.99 6.54
N LEU A 225 -4.86 -8.78 7.17
CA LEU A 225 -4.03 -7.59 6.95
C LEU A 225 -2.65 -8.00 6.45
N GLU A 226 -2.19 -7.37 5.37
CA GLU A 226 -0.87 -7.59 4.79
C GLU A 226 -0.13 -6.26 4.64
N LEU A 227 0.99 -6.12 5.34
CA LEU A 227 1.78 -4.91 5.36
C LEU A 227 3.20 -5.18 4.88
N GLY A 228 3.69 -4.37 3.95
CA GLY A 228 5.06 -4.48 3.47
C GLY A 228 5.79 -3.15 3.36
N MET A 229 6.92 -3.07 4.07
CA MET A 229 7.84 -1.95 3.96
C MET A 229 8.67 -2.04 2.68
N ARG A 230 8.99 -0.88 2.12
CA ARG A 230 9.96 -0.78 1.04
C ARG A 230 11.37 -1.08 1.53
N TYR A 231 11.71 -0.56 2.71
CA TYR A 231 13.05 -0.64 3.28
C TYR A 231 13.12 -1.64 4.44
N ASN A 232 14.23 -2.35 4.53
CA ASN A 232 14.49 -3.26 5.64
C ASN A 232 14.83 -2.46 6.91
N PRO A 233 14.41 -2.92 8.10
CA PRO A 233 14.82 -2.29 9.34
C PRO A 233 16.31 -2.51 9.61
N ILE A 234 16.95 -1.51 10.20
CA ILE A 234 18.32 -1.57 10.71
C ILE A 234 18.21 -1.62 12.22
N THR A 235 18.59 -2.73 12.84
CA THR A 235 18.42 -2.93 14.29
C THR A 235 19.74 -2.90 15.05
N ARG A 236 19.63 -2.55 16.33
CA ARG A 236 20.68 -2.57 17.34
C ARG A 236 20.03 -3.05 18.63
N ASP A 237 20.64 -4.00 19.30
CA ASP A 237 20.17 -4.48 20.59
C ASP A 237 21.11 -4.01 21.72
N PRO A 238 20.79 -2.90 22.41
CA PRO A 238 21.59 -2.41 23.53
C PRO A 238 21.77 -3.42 24.65
N ASP A 239 20.82 -4.36 24.82
CA ASP A 239 20.86 -5.37 25.86
C ASP A 239 21.82 -6.52 25.49
N ASN A 240 22.16 -6.65 24.21
CA ASN A 240 23.04 -7.69 23.66
C ASN A 240 24.28 -7.09 22.99
N GLY A 241 24.94 -6.15 23.67
CA GLY A 241 26.21 -5.58 23.21
C GLY A 241 26.11 -4.77 21.90
N ASN A 242 24.92 -4.24 21.57
CA ASN A 242 24.61 -3.57 20.31
C ASN A 242 24.69 -4.47 19.06
N ASN A 243 24.61 -5.79 19.23
CA ASN A 243 24.47 -6.69 18.09
C ASN A 243 23.13 -6.48 17.38
N PRO A 244 23.04 -6.74 16.06
CA PRO A 244 21.76 -6.76 15.36
C PRO A 244 20.80 -7.78 15.97
N MET A 245 19.51 -7.44 15.99
CA MET A 245 18.46 -8.40 16.38
C MET A 245 18.31 -9.48 15.29
N PRO A 246 17.93 -10.72 15.64
CA PRO A 246 17.80 -11.81 14.66
C PRO A 246 16.77 -11.54 13.56
N ALA A 247 17.14 -11.78 12.31
CA ALA A 247 16.18 -11.80 11.20
C ALA A 247 15.26 -13.04 11.29
N ILE A 248 14.02 -12.90 10.83
CA ILE A 248 13.04 -14.00 10.71
C ILE A 248 13.19 -14.65 9.33
N ASP A 249 14.35 -15.27 9.10
CA ASP A 249 14.69 -15.95 7.85
C ASP A 249 14.46 -17.48 7.91
N HIS A 250 14.90 -18.22 6.89
CA HIS A 250 14.82 -19.68 6.87
C HIS A 250 15.48 -20.36 8.08
N SER A 251 16.51 -19.76 8.68
CA SER A 251 17.24 -20.30 9.84
C SER A 251 16.58 -19.98 11.18
N TRP A 252 15.68 -18.99 11.22
CA TRP A 252 14.97 -18.58 12.43
C TRP A 252 14.04 -19.68 12.96
N LYS A 253 14.05 -19.87 14.27
CA LYS A 253 13.18 -20.80 15.01
C LYS A 253 12.41 -20.05 16.09
N TYR A 254 11.11 -20.34 16.18
CA TYR A 254 10.25 -19.76 17.20
C TYR A 254 10.50 -20.41 18.56
N ASN A 255 10.70 -19.59 19.60
CA ASN A 255 10.83 -20.06 20.98
C ASN A 255 9.58 -19.69 21.81
N PRO A 256 8.63 -20.62 22.03
CA PRO A 256 7.44 -20.35 22.82
C PRO A 256 7.71 -20.27 24.34
N GLU A 257 8.87 -20.75 24.80
CA GLU A 257 9.28 -20.75 26.21
C GLU A 257 10.08 -19.50 26.60
N ARG A 258 10.41 -18.63 25.64
CA ARG A 258 11.08 -17.34 25.91
C ARG A 258 10.24 -16.50 26.88
N GLU A 259 10.88 -15.87 27.85
CA GLU A 259 10.21 -14.93 28.74
C GLU A 259 9.77 -13.67 27.98
N MET A 260 8.52 -13.26 28.19
CA MET A 260 7.98 -12.01 27.63
C MET A 260 8.75 -10.82 28.19
N ALA A 261 9.41 -10.06 27.31
CA ALA A 261 10.20 -8.90 27.70
C ALA A 261 9.32 -7.70 28.08
N GLN A 262 8.13 -7.57 27.46
CA GLN A 262 7.22 -6.42 27.60
C GLN A 262 7.91 -5.05 27.46
N LYS A 263 9.00 -4.99 26.70
CA LYS A 263 9.82 -3.81 26.54
C LYS A 263 9.34 -3.04 25.32
N TYR A 264 8.81 -1.83 25.54
CA TYR A 264 8.45 -0.96 24.43
C TYR A 264 9.71 -0.46 23.71
N ARG A 265 9.84 -0.80 22.43
CA ARG A 265 10.97 -0.39 21.57
C ARG A 265 10.62 0.68 20.54
N GLY A 266 9.36 1.09 20.46
CA GLY A 266 8.87 2.09 19.50
C GLY A 266 9.12 3.53 19.92
N TYR A 267 8.80 4.47 19.03
CA TYR A 267 8.90 5.90 19.25
C TYR A 267 7.51 6.55 19.30
N GLU A 268 6.98 6.74 20.51
CA GLU A 268 5.75 7.49 20.82
C GLU A 268 4.50 7.09 20.03
N GLY A 269 4.39 5.84 19.56
CA GLY A 269 3.26 5.40 18.74
C GLY A 269 3.32 5.86 17.29
N SER A 270 4.49 6.26 16.79
CA SER A 270 4.69 6.63 15.39
C SER A 270 4.74 5.42 14.45
N GLY A 271 4.88 4.21 14.98
CA GLY A 271 5.15 3.00 14.18
C GLY A 271 6.62 2.80 13.86
N ASN A 272 7.50 3.74 14.23
CA ASN A 272 8.93 3.61 14.03
C ASN A 272 9.61 3.02 15.27
N LEU A 273 10.69 2.28 15.02
CA LEU A 273 11.62 1.85 16.06
C LEU A 273 12.30 3.08 16.69
N HIS A 274 12.47 3.08 18.02
CA HIS A 274 13.23 4.12 18.70
C HIS A 274 14.69 4.10 18.24
N HIS A 275 15.29 5.27 18.03
CA HIS A 275 16.65 5.41 17.47
C HIS A 275 17.75 4.69 18.26
N THR A 276 17.51 4.42 19.55
CA THR A 276 18.40 3.61 20.41
C THR A 276 18.41 2.13 20.04
N HIS A 277 17.33 1.63 19.44
CA HIS A 277 17.16 0.26 18.97
C HIS A 277 17.37 0.14 17.46
N GLY A 278 17.48 1.25 16.73
CA GLY A 278 17.75 1.25 15.30
C GLY A 278 16.82 2.18 14.52
N TYR A 279 16.55 1.84 13.27
CA TYR A 279 15.69 2.59 12.35
C TYR A 279 14.84 1.62 11.52
N GLY A 280 13.60 1.98 11.24
CA GLY A 280 12.68 1.19 10.45
C GLY A 280 11.36 0.94 11.17
N GLU A 281 10.51 0.16 10.51
CA GLU A 281 9.15 -0.12 10.96
C GLU A 281 9.13 -1.07 12.16
N TYR A 282 8.40 -0.70 13.19
CA TYR A 282 8.20 -1.49 14.40
C TYR A 282 6.70 -1.73 14.59
N LEU A 283 6.26 -2.96 14.82
CA LEU A 283 4.86 -3.26 15.08
C LEU A 283 4.43 -2.64 16.42
N ASP A 284 3.87 -1.43 16.36
CA ASP A 284 3.82 -0.53 17.50
C ASP A 284 2.47 -0.61 18.23
N GLY A 285 2.50 -1.23 19.42
CA GLY A 285 1.32 -1.37 20.27
C GLY A 285 0.72 -0.02 20.70
N VAL A 286 1.52 1.03 20.82
CA VAL A 286 1.02 2.38 21.13
C VAL A 286 0.30 2.97 19.92
N ALA A 287 0.79 2.74 18.70
CA ALA A 287 0.10 3.14 17.46
C ALA A 287 -1.27 2.44 17.35
N ILE A 288 -1.31 1.13 17.58
CA ILE A 288 -2.55 0.33 17.61
C ILE A 288 -3.52 0.88 18.66
N SER A 289 -3.02 1.21 19.86
CA SER A 289 -3.84 1.76 20.95
C SER A 289 -4.44 3.12 20.63
N LYS A 290 -3.64 4.03 20.08
CA LYS A 290 -4.09 5.38 19.71
C LYS A 290 -5.16 5.30 18.62
N ALA A 291 -4.93 4.46 17.61
CA ALA A 291 -5.89 4.21 16.55
C ALA A 291 -7.21 3.64 17.07
N ARG A 292 -7.19 2.73 18.06
CA ARG A 292 -8.40 2.21 18.70
C ARG A 292 -9.21 3.34 19.35
N ASN A 293 -8.55 4.23 20.10
CA ASN A 293 -9.22 5.32 20.78
C ASN A 293 -9.88 6.29 19.79
N VAL A 294 -9.19 6.61 18.69
CA VAL A 294 -9.74 7.44 17.62
C VAL A 294 -10.93 6.76 16.94
N ALA A 295 -10.82 5.46 16.63
CA ALA A 295 -11.92 4.70 16.05
C ALA A 295 -13.14 4.68 16.97
N MET A 296 -12.92 4.38 18.26
CA MET A 296 -13.93 4.38 19.32
C MET A 296 -14.68 5.72 19.40
N GLU A 297 -13.95 6.83 19.48
CA GLU A 297 -14.53 8.18 19.52
C GLU A 297 -15.33 8.49 18.24
N SER A 298 -14.76 8.20 17.07
CA SER A 298 -15.41 8.49 15.79
C SER A 298 -16.65 7.63 15.50
N MET A 299 -16.76 6.46 16.12
CA MET A 299 -17.88 5.53 15.93
C MET A 299 -18.91 5.61 17.08
N GLY A 300 -18.64 6.40 18.12
CA GLY A 300 -19.49 6.46 19.32
C GLY A 300 -19.56 5.13 20.08
N LEU A 301 -18.49 4.35 20.04
CA LEU A 301 -18.40 3.04 20.68
C LEU A 301 -17.76 3.14 22.07
N SER A 302 -17.95 2.10 22.88
CA SER A 302 -17.27 1.91 24.15
C SER A 302 -16.00 1.06 24.00
N MET A 303 -15.20 1.02 25.07
CA MET A 303 -14.03 0.14 25.15
C MET A 303 -14.38 -1.34 25.03
N ASP A 304 -15.58 -1.73 25.46
CA ASP A 304 -16.03 -3.13 25.39
C ASP A 304 -16.42 -3.52 23.96
N ASP A 305 -16.92 -2.57 23.16
CA ASP A 305 -17.29 -2.80 21.76
C ASP A 305 -16.07 -3.05 20.86
N LEU A 306 -14.93 -2.41 21.15
CA LEU A 306 -13.66 -2.57 20.42
C LEU A 306 -12.60 -3.32 21.24
N LYS A 307 -13.05 -4.28 22.06
CA LYS A 307 -12.16 -5.06 22.92
C LYS A 307 -11.27 -6.02 22.11
N ALA A 308 -11.84 -6.63 21.08
CA ALA A 308 -11.20 -7.65 20.24
C ALA A 308 -10.85 -7.07 18.86
N MET A 309 -9.64 -7.33 18.37
CA MET A 309 -9.26 -6.93 17.02
C MET A 309 -9.82 -7.96 16.01
N PRO A 310 -10.41 -7.54 14.89
CA PRO A 310 -11.08 -8.47 13.96
C PRO A 310 -10.14 -9.40 13.18
N LEU A 311 -8.83 -9.21 13.32
CA LEU A 311 -7.82 -9.92 12.54
C LEU A 311 -7.67 -11.39 12.95
N THR A 312 -7.73 -12.27 11.95
CA THR A 312 -7.37 -13.69 12.07
C THR A 312 -6.06 -14.02 11.35
N THR A 313 -5.69 -13.22 10.35
CA THR A 313 -4.45 -13.36 9.58
C THR A 313 -3.68 -12.04 9.52
N LEU A 314 -2.40 -12.08 9.88
CA LEU A 314 -1.48 -10.94 9.78
C LEU A 314 -0.25 -11.36 8.97
N ARG A 315 0.03 -10.64 7.88
CA ARG A 315 1.27 -10.80 7.10
C ARG A 315 2.10 -9.54 7.21
N LEU A 316 3.36 -9.69 7.61
CA LEU A 316 4.29 -8.58 7.81
C LEU A 316 5.56 -8.79 7.00
N ASP A 317 6.00 -7.71 6.38
CA ASP A 317 7.22 -7.65 5.59
C ASP A 317 8.04 -6.40 5.92
N GLY A 318 9.25 -6.60 6.43
CA GLY A 318 10.14 -5.50 6.86
C GLY A 318 9.79 -4.89 8.22
N PHE A 319 9.17 -5.64 9.13
CA PHE A 319 8.80 -5.18 10.48
C PHE A 319 9.74 -5.73 11.55
N VAL A 320 10.06 -4.90 12.53
CA VAL A 320 10.59 -5.33 13.83
C VAL A 320 9.42 -5.71 14.74
N VAL A 321 9.45 -6.92 15.30
CA VAL A 321 8.33 -7.47 16.08
C VAL A 321 8.78 -7.99 17.44
N ASP A 322 7.98 -7.72 18.48
CA ASP A 322 8.15 -8.26 19.83
C ASP A 322 6.81 -8.78 20.37
N ASP A 323 6.77 -9.14 21.65
CA ASP A 323 5.61 -9.68 22.34
C ASP A 323 4.50 -8.65 22.63
N THR A 324 4.83 -7.34 22.68
CA THR A 324 3.97 -6.32 23.31
C THR A 324 2.64 -6.11 22.59
N SER A 325 2.68 -6.04 21.26
CA SER A 325 1.49 -5.82 20.43
C SER A 325 0.57 -7.04 20.47
N PHE A 326 1.14 -8.25 20.31
CA PHE A 326 0.40 -9.51 20.37
C PHE A 326 -0.27 -9.74 21.72
N ALA A 327 0.43 -9.45 22.83
CA ALA A 327 -0.10 -9.63 24.17
C ALA A 327 -1.32 -8.75 24.48
N LYS A 328 -1.44 -7.57 23.85
CA LYS A 328 -2.43 -6.56 24.20
C LYS A 328 -3.61 -6.47 23.24
N TYR A 329 -3.39 -6.68 21.95
CA TYR A 329 -4.37 -6.30 20.92
C TYR A 329 -4.83 -7.46 20.04
N PHE A 330 -4.12 -8.59 20.05
CA PHE A 330 -4.46 -9.74 19.21
C PHE A 330 -4.99 -10.89 20.08
N ASP A 331 -6.27 -11.21 19.92
CA ASP A 331 -6.97 -12.24 20.69
C ASP A 331 -7.52 -13.38 19.80
N GLY A 332 -7.91 -13.05 18.57
CA GLY A 332 -8.43 -13.98 17.56
C GLY A 332 -7.43 -14.43 16.49
N LEU A 333 -6.15 -14.05 16.60
CA LEU A 333 -5.16 -14.28 15.55
C LEU A 333 -4.85 -15.77 15.38
N GLN A 334 -5.06 -16.32 14.18
CA GLN A 334 -4.86 -17.74 13.85
C GLN A 334 -3.62 -17.96 13.00
N LYS A 335 -3.21 -16.96 12.21
CA LYS A 335 -2.10 -17.06 11.28
C LYS A 335 -1.25 -15.80 11.29
N ILE A 336 0.06 -15.99 11.41
CA ILE A 336 1.05 -14.94 11.22
C ILE A 336 1.99 -15.37 10.11
N VAL A 337 2.29 -14.48 9.18
CA VAL A 337 3.30 -14.71 8.14
C VAL A 337 4.35 -13.62 8.22
N PHE A 338 5.61 -14.01 8.40
CA PHE A 338 6.75 -13.10 8.32
C PHE A 338 7.51 -13.36 7.03
N THR A 339 7.90 -12.31 6.33
CA THR A 339 8.91 -12.43 5.27
C THR A 339 10.32 -12.41 5.86
N HIS A 340 11.32 -12.75 5.05
CA HIS A 340 12.74 -12.71 5.43
C HIS A 340 13.24 -11.32 5.89
N LYS A 341 12.51 -10.24 5.57
CA LYS A 341 12.88 -8.86 5.97
C LYS A 341 12.47 -8.52 7.40
N CYS A 342 11.63 -9.33 8.04
CA CYS A 342 11.20 -9.11 9.41
C CYS A 342 12.30 -9.45 10.43
N VAL A 343 12.25 -8.81 11.59
CA VAL A 343 13.26 -8.94 12.65
C VAL A 343 12.59 -9.25 13.99
N ASP A 344 13.08 -10.30 14.66
CA ASP A 344 12.62 -10.74 15.97
C ASP A 344 13.32 -9.94 17.09
N ALA A 345 12.58 -9.05 17.74
CA ALA A 345 13.03 -8.23 18.86
C ALA A 345 12.61 -8.77 20.24
N GLY A 346 12.17 -10.04 20.30
CA GLY A 346 11.61 -10.66 21.49
C GLY A 346 10.22 -11.24 21.29
N LEU A 347 9.87 -11.68 20.07
CA LEU A 347 8.57 -12.25 19.75
C LEU A 347 8.27 -13.47 20.64
N VAL A 348 7.18 -13.36 21.39
CA VAL A 348 6.55 -14.44 22.15
C VAL A 348 5.05 -14.23 22.08
N LEU A 349 4.31 -15.25 21.66
CA LEU A 349 2.85 -15.18 21.67
C LEU A 349 2.32 -15.32 23.09
N PRO A 350 1.30 -14.54 23.49
CA PRO A 350 0.63 -14.71 24.78
C PRO A 350 -0.04 -16.09 24.86
N LYS A 351 -0.24 -16.59 26.08
CA LYS A 351 -0.88 -17.90 26.33
C LYS A 351 -2.25 -18.08 25.64
N SER A 352 -2.99 -16.99 25.42
CA SER A 352 -4.28 -17.00 24.71
C SER A 352 -4.15 -17.44 23.25
N LEU A 353 -3.01 -17.18 22.62
CA LEU A 353 -2.67 -17.46 21.23
C LEU A 353 -1.77 -18.70 21.05
N GLN A 354 -1.01 -19.08 22.08
CA GLN A 354 -0.16 -20.28 22.05
C GLN A 354 -0.98 -21.53 21.71
N GLY A 355 -0.55 -22.29 20.69
CA GLY A 355 -1.23 -23.49 20.21
C GLY A 355 -2.48 -23.24 19.35
N LYS A 356 -2.91 -21.98 19.19
CA LYS A 356 -4.01 -21.58 18.29
C LYS A 356 -3.50 -20.83 17.07
N THR A 357 -2.43 -20.06 17.22
CA THR A 357 -1.79 -19.32 16.15
C THR A 357 -0.65 -20.13 15.54
N VAL A 358 -0.63 -20.24 14.22
CA VAL A 358 0.47 -20.84 13.46
C VAL A 358 1.31 -19.72 12.84
N ILE A 359 2.63 -19.79 13.03
CA ILE A 359 3.59 -18.84 12.48
C ILE A 359 4.18 -19.44 11.22
N TYR A 360 4.14 -18.70 10.12
CA TYR A 360 4.74 -19.06 8.84
C TYR A 360 5.84 -18.07 8.47
N LYS A 361 6.75 -18.54 7.62
CA LYS A 361 7.83 -17.78 6.99
C LYS A 361 7.66 -17.80 5.48
N ARG A 362 8.08 -16.72 4.83
CA ARG A 362 8.05 -16.58 3.38
C ARG A 362 9.35 -15.93 2.88
N GLU A 363 9.94 -16.50 1.83
CA GLU A 363 11.16 -15.95 1.24
C GLU A 363 10.87 -14.71 0.40
N SER A 364 9.82 -14.70 -0.42
CA SER A 364 9.47 -13.49 -1.19
C SER A 364 8.86 -12.36 -0.34
N SER A 365 9.05 -11.14 -0.83
CA SER A 365 8.46 -9.93 -0.26
C SER A 365 6.93 -9.94 -0.43
N VAL A 366 6.20 -9.24 0.43
CA VAL A 366 4.76 -8.97 0.24
C VAL A 366 4.52 -8.19 -1.05
N SER A 367 5.51 -7.48 -1.59
CA SER A 367 5.39 -6.77 -2.89
C SER A 367 5.57 -7.66 -4.13
N GLU A 368 6.06 -8.89 -3.97
CA GLU A 368 6.29 -9.80 -5.09
C GLU A 368 5.02 -10.59 -5.42
N LEU A 369 4.64 -10.53 -6.70
CA LEU A 369 3.55 -11.32 -7.27
C LEU A 369 3.94 -12.80 -7.21
N VAL A 370 3.30 -13.55 -6.32
CA VAL A 370 3.46 -15.00 -6.29
C VAL A 370 2.71 -15.61 -7.47
N VAL A 371 3.43 -15.89 -8.56
CA VAL A 371 2.92 -16.72 -9.65
C VAL A 371 3.22 -18.18 -9.29
N GLY A 372 2.23 -18.87 -8.70
CA GLY A 372 2.34 -20.28 -8.31
C GLY A 372 2.08 -20.53 -6.83
N SER A 373 2.42 -21.72 -6.34
CA SER A 373 2.36 -22.08 -4.93
C SER A 373 3.71 -21.79 -4.28
N GLU A 374 4.06 -20.52 -4.08
CA GLU A 374 5.15 -20.25 -3.15
C GLU A 374 4.65 -20.58 -1.74
N ILE A 375 5.37 -21.48 -1.08
CA ILE A 375 4.91 -22.19 0.10
C ILE A 375 5.27 -21.34 1.31
N GLU A 376 4.27 -20.78 1.98
CA GLU A 376 4.41 -20.34 3.35
C GLU A 376 4.89 -21.55 4.18
N VAL A 377 6.10 -21.48 4.74
CA VAL A 377 6.69 -22.58 5.50
C VAL A 377 6.42 -22.35 6.98
N GLU A 378 5.80 -23.32 7.65
CA GLU A 378 5.58 -23.23 9.10
C GLU A 378 6.93 -23.08 9.82
N ALA A 379 7.01 -22.12 10.75
CA ALA A 379 8.22 -21.87 11.50
C ALA A 379 8.55 -23.05 12.42
N GLU A 380 9.80 -23.52 12.37
CA GLU A 380 10.28 -24.51 13.31
C GLU A 380 10.20 -23.98 14.75
N VAL A 381 9.72 -24.84 15.66
CA VAL A 381 9.61 -24.52 17.08
C VAL A 381 10.80 -25.10 17.83
N MET A 382 11.53 -24.26 18.60
CA MET A 382 12.62 -24.73 19.45
C MET A 382 12.12 -25.80 20.43
N GLY A 383 12.87 -26.88 20.58
CA GLY A 383 12.56 -27.96 21.53
C GLY A 383 11.58 -29.04 21.01
N LYS A 384 10.94 -28.86 19.85
CA LYS A 384 10.32 -29.99 19.15
C LYS A 384 11.39 -30.73 18.36
N ALA A 385 11.65 -32.00 18.70
CA ALA A 385 12.43 -32.87 17.84
C ALA A 385 11.69 -33.01 16.50
N SER A 386 12.40 -32.79 15.39
CA SER A 386 11.90 -33.11 14.06
C SER A 386 11.57 -34.60 14.03
N ALA A 387 10.27 -34.90 13.90
CA ALA A 387 9.75 -36.26 13.80
C ALA A 387 9.97 -36.82 12.39
#